data_AF-A0A7S1UCL3-F1
#
_entry.id   AF-A0A7S1UCL3-F1
#
_cell.length_a   1.000
_cell.length_b   1.000
_cell.length_c   1.000
_cell.angle_alpha   90.00
_cell.angle_beta   90.00
_cell.angle_gamma   90.00
#
_symmetry.space_group_name_H-M   'P 1'
#
loop_
_entity.id
_entity.type
_entity.pdbx_description
1 polymer ?
#
loop_
_entity_poly.entity_id
_entity_poly.type
_entity_poly.pdbx_seq_one_letter_code
_entity_poly.pdbx_strand_id
1 'polypeptide(L)'
;MILLSELSRRRIRSINKLIRVNRNEVVMVLRVDPEKGYIDLSKRRVAQEDIAKCDERYQKAKAVHGVLRQVAEKQGMFLKDLYRKVGWPLYRKYGHAYDAFKLALTGQADPFEELEVSDDLKRQITSYIQRRLAPQPVKVTPTLPLALTPPSP
;
A
#
# COMPACT_ATOMS: atom_id res chain seq x y z
N MET A 1 -13.64 -16.18 -5.91
CA MET A 1 -14.32 -16.27 -7.21
C MET A 1 -15.16 -15.01 -7.41
N ILE A 2 -15.21 -14.45 -8.63
CA ILE A 2 -16.12 -13.35 -8.97
C ILE A 2 -17.24 -13.93 -9.82
N LEU A 3 -18.50 -13.79 -9.40
CA LEU A 3 -19.64 -14.18 -10.22
C LEU A 3 -19.77 -13.22 -11.42
N LEU A 4 -20.18 -13.73 -12.58
CA LEU A 4 -20.38 -12.92 -13.79
C LEU A 4 -21.37 -11.75 -13.55
N SER A 5 -22.38 -11.97 -12.71
CA SER A 5 -23.36 -10.95 -12.31
C SER A 5 -22.77 -9.82 -11.45
N GLU A 6 -21.62 -10.05 -10.82
CA GLU A 6 -20.95 -9.09 -9.93
C GLU A 6 -19.76 -8.38 -10.63
N LEU A 7 -19.57 -8.60 -11.93
CA LEU A 7 -18.54 -7.93 -12.75
C LEU A 7 -18.95 -6.53 -13.23
N SER A 8 -20.21 -6.31 -13.58
CA SER A 8 -20.68 -5.05 -14.17
C SER A 8 -22.12 -4.73 -13.80
N ARG A 9 -22.44 -3.44 -13.74
CA ARG A 9 -23.83 -2.97 -13.63
C ARG A 9 -24.60 -3.07 -14.96
N ARG A 10 -23.88 -3.15 -16.09
CA ARG A 10 -24.47 -3.18 -17.44
C ARG A 10 -24.32 -4.57 -18.06
N ARG A 11 -25.13 -4.87 -19.08
CA ARG A 11 -25.02 -6.13 -19.84
C ARG A 11 -23.62 -6.26 -20.45
N ILE A 12 -22.98 -7.39 -20.18
CA ILE A 12 -21.63 -7.69 -20.64
C ILE A 12 -21.72 -8.23 -22.07
N ARG A 13 -21.15 -7.50 -23.04
CA ARG A 13 -20.99 -8.02 -24.42
C ARG A 13 -19.73 -8.88 -24.56
N SER A 14 -18.67 -8.55 -23.84
CA SER A 14 -17.40 -9.29 -23.83
C SER A 14 -16.68 -9.08 -22.49
N ILE A 15 -16.23 -10.18 -21.88
CA ILE A 15 -15.52 -10.18 -20.59
C ILE A 15 -14.13 -9.56 -20.73
N ASN A 16 -13.43 -9.86 -21.84
CA ASN A 16 -12.06 -9.39 -22.12
C ASN A 16 -11.97 -7.86 -22.24
N LYS A 17 -13.09 -7.18 -22.51
CA LYS A 17 -13.15 -5.72 -22.54
C LYS A 17 -13.19 -5.12 -21.12
N LEU A 18 -13.81 -5.82 -20.17
CA LEU A 18 -13.98 -5.35 -18.80
C LEU A 18 -12.82 -5.72 -17.88
N ILE A 19 -12.23 -6.89 -18.07
CA ILE A 19 -11.13 -7.41 -17.26
C ILE A 19 -10.09 -7.99 -18.19
N ARG A 20 -8.82 -7.67 -17.92
CA ARG A 20 -7.67 -8.25 -18.60
C ARG A 20 -6.89 -9.12 -17.64
N VAL A 21 -6.37 -10.23 -18.15
CA VAL A 21 -5.43 -11.06 -17.41
C VAL A 21 -4.20 -10.22 -17.04
N ASN A 22 -3.64 -10.46 -15.86
CA ASN A 22 -2.49 -9.73 -15.29
C ASN A 22 -2.72 -8.25 -14.97
N ARG A 23 -3.98 -7.79 -14.89
CA ARG A 23 -4.30 -6.50 -14.26
C ARG A 23 -4.87 -6.68 -12.87
N ASN A 24 -4.44 -5.81 -11.97
CA ASN A 24 -5.01 -5.70 -10.64
C ASN A 24 -6.30 -4.90 -10.74
N GLU A 25 -7.36 -5.42 -10.11
CA GLU A 25 -8.69 -4.83 -10.11
C GLU A 25 -9.15 -4.69 -8.66
N VAL A 26 -9.69 -3.53 -8.32
CA VAL A 26 -10.28 -3.31 -7.00
C VAL A 26 -11.65 -3.97 -6.96
N VAL A 27 -11.85 -4.84 -5.97
CA VAL A 27 -13.08 -5.60 -5.77
C VAL A 27 -13.43 -5.62 -4.28
N MET A 28 -14.73 -5.66 -3.99
CA MET A 28 -15.26 -5.80 -2.64
C MET A 28 -15.48 -7.26 -2.30
N VAL A 29 -15.16 -7.65 -1.07
CA VAL A 29 -15.47 -8.98 -0.54
C VAL A 29 -16.94 -9.03 -0.13
N LEU A 30 -17.70 -9.98 -0.66
CA LEU A 30 -19.10 -10.20 -0.32
C LEU A 30 -19.25 -11.23 0.80
N ARG A 31 -18.66 -12.41 0.60
CA ARG A 31 -18.79 -13.54 1.51
C ARG A 31 -17.47 -14.28 1.60
N VAL A 32 -17.16 -14.75 2.80
CA VAL A 32 -16.03 -15.64 3.07
C VAL A 32 -16.60 -16.91 3.68
N ASP A 33 -16.31 -18.04 3.06
CA ASP A 33 -16.58 -19.38 3.59
C ASP A 33 -15.24 -19.97 4.06
N PRO A 34 -14.95 -19.95 5.37
CA PRO A 34 -13.66 -20.38 5.89
C PRO A 34 -13.46 -21.90 5.84
N GLU A 35 -14.52 -22.70 5.82
CA GLU A 35 -14.43 -24.17 5.79
C GLU A 35 -14.07 -24.66 4.40
N LYS A 36 -14.70 -24.07 3.37
CA LYS A 36 -14.46 -24.43 1.97
C LYS A 36 -13.36 -23.60 1.31
N GLY A 37 -12.91 -22.52 1.96
CA GLY A 37 -11.92 -21.58 1.43
C GLY A 37 -12.43 -20.74 0.26
N TYR A 38 -13.75 -20.61 0.09
CA TYR A 38 -14.34 -19.77 -0.96
C TYR A 38 -14.47 -18.32 -0.51
N ILE A 39 -14.12 -17.41 -1.41
CA ILE A 39 -14.29 -15.97 -1.21
C ILE A 39 -15.06 -15.43 -2.41
N ASP A 40 -16.25 -14.91 -2.17
CA ASP A 40 -17.05 -14.25 -3.20
C ASP A 40 -16.69 -12.77 -3.27
N LEU A 41 -16.45 -12.30 -4.49
CA LEU A 41 -15.94 -10.96 -4.78
C LEU A 41 -16.88 -10.24 -5.74
N SER A 42 -16.97 -8.91 -5.61
CA SER A 42 -17.77 -8.04 -6.47
C SER A 42 -17.02 -6.80 -6.92
N LYS A 43 -16.97 -6.57 -8.23
CA LYS A 43 -16.49 -5.32 -8.82
C LYS A 43 -17.61 -4.29 -8.94
N ARG A 44 -18.83 -4.76 -9.17
CA ARG A 44 -20.02 -3.94 -9.45
C ARG A 44 -20.37 -2.97 -8.33
N ARG A 45 -20.16 -3.38 -7.08
CA ARG A 45 -20.57 -2.67 -5.87
C ARG A 45 -19.53 -1.69 -5.33
N VAL A 46 -18.34 -1.65 -5.92
CA VAL A 46 -17.28 -0.73 -5.52
C VAL A 46 -17.64 0.69 -5.97
N ALA A 47 -17.62 1.65 -5.05
CA ALA A 47 -17.79 3.06 -5.36
C ALA A 47 -16.46 3.67 -5.85
N GLN A 48 -16.53 4.71 -6.69
CA GLN A 48 -15.32 5.33 -7.26
C GLN A 48 -14.36 5.88 -6.19
N GLU A 49 -14.91 6.41 -5.09
CA GLU A 49 -14.14 6.90 -3.94
C GLU A 49 -13.37 5.78 -3.23
N ASP A 50 -13.99 4.59 -3.11
CA ASP A 50 -13.38 3.44 -2.47
C ASP A 50 -12.25 2.84 -3.33
N ILE A 51 -12.31 2.99 -4.66
CA ILE A 51 -11.24 2.59 -5.56
C ILE A 51 -9.96 3.35 -5.22
N ALA A 52 -10.02 4.69 -5.12
CA ALA A 52 -8.86 5.51 -4.81
C ALA A 52 -8.27 5.17 -3.44
N LYS A 53 -9.12 5.00 -2.41
CA LYS A 53 -8.70 4.61 -1.06
C LYS A 53 -8.07 3.22 -1.03
N CYS A 54 -8.63 2.25 -1.74
CA CYS A 54 -8.07 0.90 -1.86
C CYS A 54 -6.74 0.90 -2.59
N ASP A 55 -6.62 1.63 -3.69
CA ASP A 55 -5.37 1.74 -4.43
C ASP A 55 -4.27 2.35 -3.57
N GLU A 56 -4.57 3.43 -2.83
CA GLU A 56 -3.61 4.03 -1.90
C GLU A 56 -3.17 3.02 -0.83
N ARG A 57 -4.11 2.32 -0.20
CA ARG A 57 -3.83 1.29 0.80
C ARG A 57 -3.00 0.15 0.20
N TYR A 58 -3.31 -0.29 -1.02
CA TYR A 58 -2.58 -1.32 -1.72
C TYR A 58 -1.13 -0.90 -2.02
N GLN A 59 -0.91 0.34 -2.46
CA GLN A 59 0.45 0.86 -2.69
C GLN A 59 1.26 0.94 -1.40
N LYS A 60 0.65 1.42 -0.31
CA LYS A 60 1.28 1.43 1.02
C LYS A 60 1.66 0.02 1.47
N ALA A 61 0.75 -0.93 1.36
CA ALA A 61 0.99 -2.32 1.74
C ALA A 61 2.05 -2.99 0.84
N LYS A 62 2.07 -2.69 -0.47
CA LYS A 62 3.07 -3.17 -1.41
C LYS A 62 4.47 -2.66 -1.07
N ALA A 63 4.58 -1.39 -0.68
CA ALA A 63 5.84 -0.82 -0.22
C ALA A 63 6.36 -1.54 1.04
N VAL A 64 5.49 -1.74 2.04
CA VAL A 64 5.82 -2.50 3.26
C VAL A 64 6.25 -3.93 2.92
N HIS A 65 5.47 -4.62 2.08
CA HIS A 65 5.77 -5.99 1.65
C HIS A 65 7.12 -6.08 0.93
N GLY A 66 7.43 -5.11 0.07
CA GLY A 66 8.71 -5.04 -0.62
C GLY A 66 9.90 -4.93 0.33
N VAL A 67 9.79 -4.09 1.38
CA VAL A 67 10.82 -3.96 2.42
C VAL A 67 11.00 -5.28 3.17
N LEU A 68 9.90 -5.84 3.69
CA LEU A 68 9.95 -7.09 4.47
C LEU A 68 10.47 -8.27 3.66
N ARG A 69 10.11 -8.37 2.37
CA ARG A 69 10.61 -9.41 1.47
C ARG A 69 12.13 -9.32 1.29
N GLN A 70 12.66 -8.12 1.08
CA GLN A 70 14.10 -7.92 0.90
C GLN A 70 14.90 -8.26 2.16
N VAL A 71 14.36 -7.88 3.32
CA VAL A 71 14.97 -8.22 4.62
C VAL A 71 14.91 -9.74 4.86
N ALA A 72 13.79 -10.38 4.54
CA ALA A 72 13.63 -11.83 4.63
C ALA A 72 14.62 -12.58 3.72
N GLU A 73 14.79 -12.15 2.46
CA GLU A 73 15.74 -12.71 1.50
C GLU A 73 17.19 -12.59 2.02
N LYS A 74 17.57 -11.44 2.60
CA LYS A 74 18.91 -11.22 3.15
C LYS A 74 19.24 -12.07 4.37
N GLN A 75 18.28 -12.24 5.28
CA GLN A 75 18.50 -13.03 6.50
C GLN A 75 18.15 -14.51 6.33
N GLY A 76 17.68 -14.92 5.14
CA GLY A 76 17.24 -16.30 4.89
C GLY A 76 16.05 -16.72 5.75
N MET A 77 15.22 -15.78 6.19
CA MET A 77 14.06 -16.05 7.05
C MET A 77 12.78 -16.19 6.23
N PHE A 78 11.80 -16.92 6.78
CA PHE A 78 10.48 -16.95 6.18
C PHE A 78 9.77 -15.60 6.35
N LEU A 79 9.24 -15.08 5.24
CA LEU A 79 8.51 -13.82 5.21
C LEU A 79 7.34 -13.79 6.21
N LYS A 80 6.67 -14.92 6.41
CA LYS A 80 5.56 -15.07 7.37
C LYS A 80 6.02 -14.78 8.81
N ASP A 81 7.19 -15.25 9.20
CA ASP A 81 7.72 -15.03 10.54
C ASP A 81 8.08 -13.57 10.75
N LEU A 82 8.61 -12.91 9.71
CA LEU A 82 8.89 -11.48 9.73
C LEU A 82 7.60 -10.66 9.83
N TYR A 83 6.52 -11.06 9.16
CA TYR A 83 5.21 -10.45 9.34
C TYR A 83 4.64 -10.67 10.74
N ARG A 84 4.82 -11.85 11.34
CA ARG A 84 4.36 -12.12 12.70
C ARG A 84 5.11 -11.31 13.74
N LYS A 85 6.43 -11.16 13.58
CA LYS A 85 7.30 -10.42 14.50
C LYS A 85 7.21 -8.90 14.33
N VAL A 86 7.16 -8.41 13.09
CA VAL A 86 7.26 -6.96 12.80
C VAL A 86 5.96 -6.41 12.22
N GLY A 87 5.44 -7.06 11.17
CA GLY A 87 4.28 -6.55 10.45
C GLY A 87 3.03 -6.40 11.34
N TRP A 88 2.55 -7.48 11.93
CA TRP A 88 1.28 -7.50 12.68
C TRP A 88 1.26 -6.56 13.89
N PRO A 89 2.32 -6.48 14.72
CA PRO A 89 2.31 -5.52 15.83
C PRO A 89 2.28 -4.07 15.34
N LEU A 90 3.00 -3.74 14.26
CA LEU A 90 2.95 -2.40 13.67
C LEU A 90 1.57 -2.05 13.10
N TYR A 91 0.89 -3.01 12.46
CA TYR A 91 -0.49 -2.82 12.01
C TYR A 91 -1.47 -2.61 13.16
N ARG A 92 -1.27 -3.26 14.31
CA ARG A 92 -2.12 -3.08 15.49
C ARG A 92 -1.91 -1.73 16.17
N LYS A 93 -0.67 -1.25 16.24
CA LYS A 93 -0.33 -0.01 16.95
C LYS A 93 -0.63 1.25 16.14
N TYR A 94 -0.25 1.28 14.87
CA TYR A 94 -0.35 2.48 14.02
C TYR A 94 -1.48 2.40 12.98
N GLY A 95 -2.27 1.32 12.99
CA GLY A 95 -3.27 1.04 11.97
C GLY A 95 -2.68 0.53 10.64
N HIS A 96 -1.60 1.14 10.16
CA HIS A 96 -0.86 0.69 8.98
C HIS A 96 0.66 0.74 9.21
N ALA A 97 1.36 -0.36 8.91
CA ALA A 97 2.82 -0.45 9.08
C ALA A 97 3.61 0.59 8.26
N TYR A 98 3.03 1.06 7.16
CA TYR A 98 3.60 2.14 6.33
C TYR A 98 3.71 3.47 7.08
N ASP A 99 2.74 3.79 7.94
CA ASP A 99 2.74 5.04 8.69
C ASP A 99 3.78 4.98 9.82
N ALA A 100 3.96 3.79 10.41
CA ALA A 100 5.08 3.52 11.32
C ALA A 100 6.44 3.73 10.62
N PHE A 101 6.60 3.25 9.39
CA PHE A 101 7.83 3.45 8.62
C PHE A 101 8.11 4.92 8.29
N LYS A 102 7.06 5.73 8.09
CA LYS A 102 7.22 7.18 7.94
C LYS A 102 7.72 7.85 9.21
N LEU A 103 7.21 7.47 10.37
CA LEU A 103 7.67 7.98 11.67
C LEU A 103 9.15 7.63 11.93
N ALA A 104 9.56 6.42 11.54
CA ALA A 104 10.96 6.01 11.58
C ALA A 104 11.86 6.85 10.65
N LEU A 105 11.33 7.31 9.50
CA LEU A 105 12.07 8.17 8.57
C LEU A 105 12.21 9.61 9.06
N THR A 106 11.17 10.15 9.69
CA THR A 106 11.18 11.52 10.23
C THR A 106 11.98 11.64 11.53
N GLY A 107 12.41 10.51 12.12
CA GLY A 107 13.17 10.47 13.37
C GLY A 107 12.35 10.86 14.60
N GLN A 108 11.02 10.91 14.47
CA GLN A 108 10.12 11.37 15.54
C GLN A 108 9.82 10.28 16.57
N ALA A 109 9.85 9.02 16.15
CA ALA A 109 9.65 7.87 17.03
C ALA A 109 10.29 6.63 16.41
N ASP A 110 10.88 5.76 17.23
CA ASP A 110 11.28 4.43 16.78
C ASP A 110 10.09 3.47 16.94
N PRO A 111 9.41 3.08 15.84
CA PRO A 111 8.26 2.20 15.93
C PRO A 111 8.65 0.78 16.34
N PHE A 112 9.95 0.46 16.41
CA PHE A 112 10.48 -0.86 16.72
C PHE A 112 10.90 -1.03 18.20
N GLU A 113 10.81 -0.01 19.05
CA GLU A 113 11.24 -0.07 20.46
C GLU A 113 10.46 -1.10 21.29
N GLU A 114 9.13 -1.12 21.15
CA GLU A 114 8.26 -2.05 21.88
C GLU A 114 8.24 -3.47 21.29
N LEU A 115 8.96 -3.71 20.19
CA LEU A 115 9.00 -5.02 19.56
C LEU A 115 10.26 -5.80 19.95
N GLU A 116 10.09 -7.07 20.30
CA GLU A 116 11.15 -8.06 20.49
C GLU A 116 11.80 -8.47 19.16
N VAL A 117 12.49 -7.52 18.52
CA VAL A 117 13.25 -7.72 17.28
C VAL A 117 14.72 -7.48 17.54
N SER A 118 15.59 -8.31 16.96
CA SER A 118 17.03 -8.10 17.00
C SER A 118 17.42 -6.74 16.42
N ASP A 119 18.39 -6.07 17.02
CA ASP A 119 18.87 -4.76 16.58
C ASP A 119 19.43 -4.78 15.15
N ASP A 120 19.98 -5.93 14.71
CA ASP A 120 20.41 -6.11 13.32
C ASP A 120 19.21 -5.98 12.36
N LEU A 121 18.08 -6.61 12.71
CA LEU A 121 16.84 -6.55 11.93
C LEU A 121 16.32 -5.12 11.83
N LYS A 122 16.30 -4.39 12.94
CA LYS A 122 15.87 -2.99 12.99
C LYS A 122 16.74 -2.12 12.07
N ARG A 123 18.07 -2.25 12.17
CA ARG A 123 19.01 -1.51 11.31
C ARG A 123 18.81 -1.81 9.83
N GLN A 124 18.63 -3.07 9.47
CA GLN A 124 18.38 -3.46 8.08
C GLN A 124 17.06 -2.87 7.57
N ILE A 125 15.98 -3.02 8.32
CA ILE A 125 14.67 -2.47 7.97
C ILE A 125 14.78 -0.96 7.77
N THR A 126 15.37 -0.22 8.71
CA THR A 126 15.55 1.24 8.62
C THR A 126 16.39 1.64 7.41
N SER A 127 17.49 0.93 7.12
CA SER A 127 18.31 1.17 5.93
C SER A 127 17.51 0.99 4.63
N TYR A 128 16.66 -0.03 4.56
CA TYR A 128 15.81 -0.27 3.40
C TYR A 128 14.69 0.74 3.27
N ILE A 129 14.07 1.14 4.38
CA ILE A 129 13.03 2.18 4.40
C ILE A 129 13.63 3.48 3.88
N GLN A 130 14.82 3.88 4.33
CA GLN A 130 15.51 5.08 3.82
C GLN A 130 15.80 4.99 2.32
N ARG A 131 16.17 3.83 1.79
CA ARG A 131 16.44 3.70 0.33
C ARG A 131 15.17 3.66 -0.53
N ARG A 132 14.07 3.09 -0.02
CA ARG A 132 12.87 2.79 -0.81
C ARG A 132 11.71 3.76 -0.59
N LEU A 133 11.56 4.30 0.62
CA LEU A 133 10.47 5.20 1.00
C LEU A 133 10.94 6.66 1.15
N ALA A 134 12.24 6.95 1.06
CA ALA A 134 12.67 8.34 1.03
C ALA A 134 11.99 9.07 -0.14
N PRO A 135 11.44 10.27 0.10
CA PRO A 135 10.78 11.04 -0.94
C PRO A 135 11.75 11.26 -2.08
N GLN A 136 11.40 10.79 -3.28
CA GLN A 136 12.15 11.15 -4.47
C GLN A 136 11.94 12.64 -4.70
N PRO A 137 13.01 13.45 -4.82
CA PRO A 137 12.88 14.88 -5.01
C PRO A 137 12.18 15.16 -6.34
N VAL A 138 10.93 15.60 -6.28
CA VAL A 138 10.20 16.06 -7.46
C VAL A 138 10.61 17.51 -7.72
N LYS A 139 11.22 17.77 -8.86
CA LYS A 139 11.50 19.14 -9.31
C LYS A 139 10.17 19.81 -9.67
N VAL A 140 9.74 20.76 -8.85
CA VAL A 140 8.59 21.61 -9.15
C VAL A 140 9.13 22.94 -9.67
N THR A 141 8.87 23.24 -10.94
CA THR A 141 9.25 24.53 -11.55
C THR A 141 8.00 25.41 -11.63
N PRO A 142 7.82 26.40 -10.74
CA PRO A 142 6.71 27.35 -10.86
C PRO A 142 6.98 28.36 -11.99
N THR A 143 5.99 28.58 -12.84
CA THR A 143 5.98 29.70 -13.81
C THR A 143 5.03 30.76 -13.28
N LEU A 144 5.57 31.93 -12.93
CA LEU A 144 4.78 33.06 -12.45
C LEU A 144 4.82 34.19 -13.49
N PRO A 145 3.67 34.67 -14.00
CA PRO A 145 3.64 35.84 -14.85
C PRO A 145 3.91 37.10 -14.02
N LEU A 146 4.95 37.85 -14.39
CA LEU A 146 5.23 39.18 -13.83
C LEU A 146 4.31 40.21 -14.50
N ALA A 147 3.28 40.65 -13.79
CA ALA A 147 2.51 41.82 -14.18
C ALA A 147 3.15 43.07 -13.54
N LEU A 148 3.90 43.84 -14.34
CA LEU A 148 4.32 45.18 -13.94
C LEU A 148 3.12 46.11 -14.10
N THR A 149 2.57 46.62 -12.99
CA THR A 149 1.56 47.66 -13.04
C THR A 149 2.21 48.99 -13.44
N PRO A 150 1.64 49.76 -14.38
CA PRO A 150 2.16 51.08 -14.70
C PRO A 150 2.05 51.99 -13.47
N PRO A 151 2.98 52.95 -13.30
CA PRO A 151 2.94 53.90 -12.20
C PRO A 151 1.67 54.76 -12.27
N SER A 152 1.02 54.93 -11.12
CA SER A 152 -0.15 55.80 -10.96
C SER A 152 0.20 57.26 -11.28
N PRO A 153 -0.73 58.04 -11.87
CA PRO A 153 -0.50 59.43 -12.30
C PRO A 153 -0.31 60.40 -11.14
#